data_AF-A0A538GZ81-F1
#
_entry.id   AF-A0A538GZ81-F1
#
_cell.length_a   1.000
_cell.length_b   1.000
_cell.length_c   1.000
_cell.angle_alpha   90.00
_cell.angle_beta   90.00
_cell.angle_gamma   90.00
#
_symmetry.space_group_name_H-M   'P 1'
#
loop_
_entity.id
_entity.type
_entity.pdbx_description
1 polymer ?
#
loop_
_entity_poly.entity_id
_entity_poly.type
_entity_poly.pdbx_seq_one_letter_code
_entity_poly.pdbx_strand_id
1 'polypeptide(L)'
;MRRRFNEREDGGAEQVEAPAAEAPEAGEREEGGFAELGEHVATVLATAREAAERIEGDSRREATLVLERAQTEAAETLSQARDKAGEIEAETAEKRSAAIAAAEDIRARAEAYAEHKRQEADEAAEEVVTRAERQARDRSRAAEERQHALDSNVERTEERLRKLVTGLRELAGRLDVLVGSDALVGLVEPEAEASYPTGLDEALKRQVAQPVEVETGPNGQEA
;
A
#
# COMPACT_ATOMS: atom_id res chain seq x y z
N MET A 1 -5.63 -22.93 21.42
CA MET A 1 -6.08 -23.71 22.59
C MET A 1 -6.25 -25.18 22.20
N ARG A 2 -5.24 -26.01 22.47
CA ARG A 2 -5.28 -27.46 22.23
C ARG A 2 -5.77 -28.14 23.50
N ARG A 3 -6.97 -28.71 23.49
CA ARG A 3 -7.47 -29.55 24.58
C ARG A 3 -6.72 -30.88 24.52
N ARG A 4 -5.94 -31.15 25.57
CA ARG A 4 -5.32 -32.45 25.83
C ARG A 4 -6.45 -33.43 26.15
N PHE A 5 -6.59 -34.48 25.34
CA PHE A 5 -7.42 -35.63 25.67
C PHE A 5 -6.72 -36.39 26.79
N ASN A 6 -7.39 -36.48 27.94
CA ASN A 6 -6.97 -37.33 29.05
C ASN A 6 -7.10 -38.79 28.61
N GLU A 7 -5.97 -39.49 28.59
CA GLU A 7 -5.90 -40.94 28.74
C GLU A 7 -6.59 -41.31 30.06
N ARG A 8 -7.62 -42.14 29.95
CA ARG A 8 -8.20 -42.87 31.08
C ARG A 8 -8.12 -44.34 30.73
N GLU A 9 -6.91 -44.87 30.87
CA GLU A 9 -6.69 -46.30 31.04
C GLU A 9 -7.17 -46.67 32.45
N ASP A 10 -8.35 -47.24 32.56
CA ASP A 10 -8.80 -47.97 33.75
C ASP A 10 -9.61 -49.18 33.27
N GLY A 11 -8.91 -50.09 32.60
CA GLY A 11 -9.40 -51.42 32.25
C GLY A 11 -9.05 -52.39 33.38
N GLY A 12 -9.68 -52.23 34.54
CA GLY A 12 -9.64 -53.20 35.62
C GLY A 12 -10.27 -54.51 35.17
N ALA A 13 -9.45 -55.51 34.87
CA ALA A 13 -9.88 -56.88 34.69
C ALA A 13 -10.23 -57.46 36.08
N GLU A 14 -11.46 -57.21 36.53
CA GLU A 14 -12.03 -57.84 37.71
C GLU A 14 -12.26 -59.33 37.38
N GLN A 15 -11.37 -60.18 37.89
CA GLN A 15 -11.51 -61.63 37.83
C GLN A 15 -12.73 -62.02 38.66
N VAL A 16 -13.85 -62.32 37.98
CA VAL A 16 -15.00 -62.95 38.60
C VAL A 16 -14.62 -64.39 38.93
N GLU A 17 -14.30 -64.59 40.20
CA GLU A 17 -14.06 -65.87 40.84
C GLU A 17 -15.32 -66.75 40.69
N ALA A 18 -15.23 -67.78 39.85
CA ALA A 18 -16.32 -68.74 39.65
C ALA A 18 -16.50 -69.56 40.95
N PRO A 19 -17.70 -69.61 41.55
CA PRO A 19 -17.92 -70.46 42.70
C PRO A 19 -17.81 -71.93 42.25
N ALA A 20 -16.91 -72.66 42.91
CA ALA A 20 -16.78 -74.10 42.79
C ALA A 20 -18.11 -74.75 43.16
N ALA A 21 -18.75 -75.41 42.19
CA ALA A 21 -19.92 -76.23 42.42
C ALA A 21 -19.52 -77.42 43.30
N GLU A 22 -19.97 -77.42 44.56
CA GLU A 22 -19.97 -78.61 45.42
C GLU A 22 -20.75 -79.73 44.72
N ALA A 23 -20.08 -80.86 44.51
CA ALA A 23 -20.68 -82.06 43.96
C ALA A 23 -21.68 -82.64 44.97
N PRO A 24 -22.93 -82.94 44.58
CA PRO A 24 -23.87 -83.57 45.49
C PRO A 24 -23.45 -85.01 45.76
N GLU A 25 -23.36 -85.35 47.05
CA GLU A 25 -23.14 -86.71 47.54
C GLU A 25 -24.26 -87.64 47.06
N ALA A 26 -23.86 -88.85 46.67
CA ALA A 26 -24.72 -89.91 46.16
C ALA A 26 -25.62 -90.47 47.28
N GLY A 27 -26.77 -89.83 47.49
CA GLY A 27 -27.87 -90.36 48.27
C GLY A 27 -28.63 -91.45 47.50
N GLU A 28 -28.68 -92.62 48.12
CA GLU A 28 -29.62 -93.74 48.04
C GLU A 28 -30.65 -93.74 46.88
N ARG A 29 -30.59 -94.79 46.05
CA ARG A 29 -31.53 -95.07 44.95
C ARG A 29 -32.87 -95.54 45.53
N GLU A 30 -33.83 -94.62 45.66
CA GLU A 30 -35.25 -94.95 45.84
C GLU A 30 -35.89 -95.30 44.48
N GLU A 31 -36.27 -96.57 44.30
CA GLU A 31 -36.83 -97.12 43.04
C GLU A 31 -38.32 -96.74 42.79
N GLY A 32 -38.80 -95.62 43.32
CA GLY A 32 -40.20 -95.16 43.18
C GLY A 32 -40.42 -93.78 42.52
N GLY A 33 -39.38 -92.98 42.28
CA GLY A 33 -39.52 -91.51 42.07
C GLY A 33 -39.62 -90.97 40.63
N PHE A 34 -39.61 -91.80 39.59
CA PHE A 34 -39.52 -91.30 38.20
C PHE A 34 -40.75 -90.52 37.70
N ALA A 35 -41.95 -90.82 38.23
CA ALA A 35 -43.17 -90.11 37.87
C ALA A 35 -43.22 -88.69 38.49
N GLU A 36 -42.89 -88.56 39.78
CA GLU A 36 -42.81 -87.28 40.48
C GLU A 36 -41.69 -86.40 39.92
N LEU A 37 -40.56 -87.01 39.54
CA LEU A 37 -39.46 -86.30 38.89
C LEU A 37 -39.86 -85.75 37.51
N GLY A 38 -40.69 -86.49 36.76
CA GLY A 38 -41.26 -86.02 35.48
C GLY A 38 -42.19 -84.82 35.66
N GLU A 39 -43.03 -84.82 36.69
CA GLU A 39 -43.94 -83.70 37.01
C GLU A 39 -43.19 -82.47 37.52
N HIS A 40 -42.15 -82.67 38.35
CA HIS A 40 -41.30 -81.57 38.81
C HIS A 40 -40.52 -80.94 37.64
N VAL A 41 -39.94 -81.75 36.74
CA VAL A 41 -39.26 -81.26 35.54
C VAL A 41 -40.22 -80.50 34.62
N ALA A 42 -41.45 -81.00 34.42
CA ALA A 42 -42.46 -80.31 33.63
C ALA A 42 -42.81 -78.93 34.24
N THR A 43 -42.93 -78.86 35.57
CA THR A 43 -43.18 -77.61 36.29
C THR A 43 -42.02 -76.62 36.14
N VAL A 44 -40.77 -77.07 36.30
CA VAL A 44 -39.58 -76.23 36.11
C VAL A 44 -39.46 -75.74 34.67
N LEU A 45 -39.75 -76.59 33.68
CA LEU A 45 -39.74 -76.16 32.28
C LEU A 45 -40.85 -75.16 31.98
N ALA A 46 -42.03 -75.31 32.58
CA ALA A 46 -43.13 -74.35 32.45
C ALA A 46 -42.76 -73.00 33.06
N THR A 47 -42.20 -72.97 34.28
CA THR A 47 -41.77 -71.73 34.93
C THR A 47 -40.60 -71.08 34.21
N ALA A 48 -39.65 -71.87 33.68
CA ALA A 48 -38.54 -71.37 32.87
C ALA A 48 -39.03 -70.74 31.56
N ARG A 49 -40.03 -71.34 30.88
CA ARG A 49 -40.66 -70.76 29.69
C ARG A 49 -41.36 -69.45 30.01
N GLU A 50 -42.15 -69.42 31.08
CA GLU A 50 -42.84 -68.20 31.50
C GLU A 50 -41.85 -67.08 31.87
N ALA A 51 -40.76 -67.42 32.55
CA ALA A 51 -39.69 -66.47 32.86
C ALA A 51 -39.00 -65.96 31.58
N ALA A 52 -38.74 -66.83 30.60
CA ALA A 52 -38.16 -66.44 29.32
C ALA A 52 -39.08 -65.51 28.52
N GLU A 53 -40.39 -65.80 28.47
CA GLU A 53 -41.39 -64.94 27.82
C GLU A 53 -41.48 -63.56 28.50
N ARG A 54 -41.40 -63.51 29.84
CA ARG A 54 -41.34 -62.25 30.58
C ARG A 54 -40.08 -61.44 30.25
N ILE A 55 -38.91 -62.08 30.27
CA ILE A 55 -37.63 -61.44 29.94
C ILE A 55 -37.64 -60.90 28.50
N GLU A 56 -38.18 -61.66 27.55
CA GLU A 56 -38.29 -61.22 26.17
C GLU A 56 -39.24 -60.02 26.03
N GLY A 57 -40.40 -60.06 26.70
CA GLY A 57 -41.34 -58.96 26.76
C GLY A 57 -40.74 -57.68 27.36
N ASP A 58 -39.97 -57.83 28.44
CA ASP A 58 -39.25 -56.73 29.10
C ASP A 58 -38.17 -56.14 28.20
N SER A 59 -37.36 -57.01 27.58
CA SER A 59 -36.28 -56.60 26.67
C SER A 59 -36.83 -55.85 25.45
N ARG A 60 -37.97 -56.29 24.88
CA ARG A 60 -38.62 -55.59 23.76
C ARG A 60 -39.14 -54.22 24.19
N ARG A 61 -39.72 -54.11 25.39
CA ARG A 61 -40.19 -52.82 25.94
C ARG A 61 -39.04 -51.86 26.19
N GLU A 62 -37.97 -52.33 26.82
CA GLU A 62 -36.78 -51.54 27.07
C GLU A 62 -36.11 -51.08 25.77
N ALA A 63 -35.96 -51.99 24.79
CA ALA A 63 -35.43 -51.63 23.48
C ALA A 63 -36.25 -50.54 22.78
N THR A 64 -37.58 -50.60 22.90
CA THR A 64 -38.48 -49.57 22.35
C THR A 64 -38.26 -48.22 23.05
N LEU A 65 -38.18 -48.21 24.38
CA LEU A 65 -37.92 -46.98 25.15
C LEU A 65 -36.55 -46.36 24.83
N VAL A 66 -35.50 -47.19 24.68
CA VAL A 66 -34.17 -46.72 24.28
C VAL A 66 -34.21 -46.12 22.88
N LEU A 67 -34.91 -46.75 21.94
CA LEU A 67 -35.06 -46.23 20.57
C LEU A 67 -35.81 -44.89 20.55
N GLU A 68 -36.93 -44.77 21.24
CA GLU A 68 -37.71 -43.52 21.31
C GLU A 68 -36.89 -42.38 21.93
N ARG A 69 -36.16 -42.68 23.01
CA ARG A 69 -35.26 -41.72 23.65
C ARG A 69 -34.14 -41.29 22.70
N ALA A 70 -33.47 -42.24 22.04
CA ALA A 70 -32.41 -41.95 21.09
C ALA A 70 -32.91 -41.12 19.90
N GLN A 71 -34.11 -41.40 19.39
CA GLN A 71 -34.73 -40.61 18.33
C GLN A 71 -35.04 -39.18 18.77
N THR A 72 -35.54 -39.01 19.99
CA THR A 72 -35.83 -37.68 20.56
C THR A 72 -34.55 -36.87 20.73
N GLU A 73 -33.52 -37.45 21.37
CA GLU A 73 -32.22 -36.80 21.56
C GLU A 73 -31.55 -36.45 20.22
N ALA A 74 -31.66 -37.31 19.21
CA ALA A 74 -31.17 -37.04 17.86
C ALA A 74 -31.93 -35.89 17.18
N ALA A 75 -33.26 -35.86 17.31
CA ALA A 75 -34.08 -34.79 16.75
C ALA A 75 -33.78 -33.43 17.40
N GLU A 76 -33.63 -33.40 18.72
CA GLU A 76 -33.22 -32.20 19.47
C GLU A 76 -31.84 -31.71 19.04
N THR A 77 -30.87 -32.63 18.93
CA THR A 77 -29.51 -32.30 18.49
C THR A 77 -29.51 -31.72 17.07
N LEU A 78 -30.29 -32.30 16.16
CA LEU A 78 -30.44 -31.78 14.80
C LEU A 78 -31.12 -30.41 14.77
N SER A 79 -32.13 -30.17 15.61
CA SER A 79 -32.76 -28.85 15.73
C SER A 79 -31.75 -27.81 16.18
N GLN A 80 -31.04 -28.07 17.28
CA GLN A 80 -30.03 -27.15 17.81
C GLN A 80 -28.88 -26.90 16.82
N ALA A 81 -28.49 -27.91 16.05
CA ALA A 81 -27.47 -27.76 15.02
C ALA A 81 -27.95 -26.84 13.87
N ARG A 82 -29.22 -26.95 13.47
CA ARG A 82 -29.82 -26.08 12.46
C ARG A 82 -29.96 -24.64 12.94
N ASP A 83 -30.40 -24.44 14.19
CA ASP A 83 -30.53 -23.11 14.78
C ASP A 83 -29.17 -22.40 14.83
N LYS A 84 -28.13 -23.10 15.32
CA LYS A 84 -26.76 -22.59 15.34
C LYS A 84 -26.21 -22.33 13.93
N ALA A 85 -26.52 -23.19 12.97
CA ALA A 85 -26.11 -22.95 11.58
C ALA A 85 -26.76 -21.66 11.04
N GLY A 86 -28.05 -21.44 11.30
CA GLY A 86 -28.75 -20.22 10.93
C GLY A 86 -28.18 -18.97 11.61
N GLU A 87 -27.84 -19.04 12.90
CA GLU A 87 -27.18 -17.94 13.63
C GLU A 87 -25.83 -17.58 13.00
N ILE A 88 -25.00 -18.58 12.69
CA ILE A 88 -23.69 -18.36 12.05
C ILE A 88 -23.86 -17.79 10.64
N GLU A 89 -24.82 -18.27 9.86
CA GLU A 89 -25.12 -17.72 8.54
C GLU A 89 -25.57 -16.25 8.62
N ALA A 90 -26.43 -15.90 9.58
CA ALA A 90 -26.85 -14.52 9.81
C ALA A 90 -25.67 -13.62 10.23
N GLU A 91 -24.85 -14.06 11.19
CA GLU A 91 -23.68 -13.32 11.65
C GLU A 91 -22.65 -13.11 10.53
N THR A 92 -22.42 -14.13 9.70
CA THR A 92 -21.50 -14.04 8.56
C THR A 92 -22.03 -13.11 7.47
N ALA A 93 -23.35 -13.13 7.21
CA ALA A 93 -23.98 -12.18 6.29
C ALA A 93 -23.87 -10.73 6.78
N GLU A 94 -24.11 -10.50 8.08
CA GLU A 94 -23.95 -9.18 8.70
C GLU A 94 -22.51 -8.68 8.59
N LYS A 95 -21.53 -9.50 8.99
CA LYS A 95 -20.11 -9.15 8.88
C LYS A 95 -19.68 -8.88 7.45
N ARG A 96 -20.19 -9.65 6.48
CA ARG A 96 -19.92 -9.43 5.06
C ARG A 96 -20.49 -8.09 4.59
N SER A 97 -21.72 -7.77 4.98
CA SER A 97 -22.35 -6.48 4.67
C SER A 97 -21.56 -5.31 5.26
N ALA A 98 -21.19 -5.41 6.55
CA ALA A 98 -20.38 -4.39 7.23
C ALA A 98 -19.01 -4.21 6.58
N ALA A 99 -18.35 -5.29 6.16
CA ALA A 99 -17.07 -5.23 5.47
C ALA A 99 -17.17 -4.54 4.09
N ILE A 100 -18.25 -4.79 3.35
CA ILE A 100 -18.51 -4.12 2.06
C ILE A 100 -18.72 -2.61 2.29
N ALA A 101 -19.58 -2.24 3.24
CA ALA A 101 -19.83 -0.83 3.56
C ALA A 101 -18.56 -0.09 4.00
N ALA A 102 -17.73 -0.72 4.83
CA ALA A 102 -16.44 -0.15 5.25
C ALA A 102 -15.47 0.02 4.08
N ALA A 103 -15.43 -0.94 3.14
CA ALA A 103 -14.59 -0.84 1.95
C ALA A 103 -15.05 0.29 1.02
N GLU A 104 -16.36 0.50 0.87
CA GLU A 104 -16.92 1.61 0.09
C GLU A 104 -16.61 2.98 0.72
N ASP A 105 -16.76 3.11 2.05
CA ASP A 105 -16.39 4.35 2.77
C ASP A 105 -14.89 4.67 2.62
N ILE A 106 -14.01 3.68 2.73
CA ILE A 106 -12.56 3.88 2.52
C ILE A 106 -12.28 4.35 1.10
N ARG A 107 -12.92 3.74 0.08
CA ARG A 107 -12.77 4.17 -1.32
C ARG A 107 -13.24 5.60 -1.52
N ALA A 108 -14.43 5.95 -1.02
CA ALA A 108 -14.97 7.30 -1.13
C ALA A 108 -14.04 8.35 -0.49
N ARG A 109 -13.47 8.04 0.69
CA ARG A 109 -12.49 8.93 1.35
C ARG A 109 -11.19 9.06 0.56
N ALA A 110 -10.70 7.95 -0.01
CA ALA A 110 -9.49 7.96 -0.82
C ALA A 110 -9.69 8.77 -2.11
N GLU A 111 -10.84 8.64 -2.76
CA GLU A 111 -11.22 9.43 -3.94
C GLU A 111 -11.35 10.92 -3.61
N ALA A 112 -12.03 11.27 -2.52
CA ALA A 112 -12.15 12.66 -2.07
C ALA A 112 -10.78 13.28 -1.75
N TYR A 113 -9.89 12.53 -1.10
CA TYR A 113 -8.52 12.98 -0.84
C TYR A 113 -7.71 13.16 -2.12
N ALA A 114 -7.82 12.22 -3.06
CA ALA A 114 -7.13 12.31 -4.35
C ALA A 114 -7.60 13.52 -5.15
N GLU A 115 -8.91 13.79 -5.16
CA GLU A 115 -9.50 14.96 -5.83
C GLU A 115 -9.04 16.27 -5.18
N HIS A 116 -9.07 16.35 -3.84
CA HIS A 116 -8.53 17.50 -3.11
C HIS A 116 -7.05 17.76 -3.45
N LYS A 117 -6.25 16.68 -3.55
CA LYS A 117 -4.83 16.81 -3.91
C LYS A 117 -4.60 17.23 -5.36
N ARG A 118 -5.49 16.87 -6.29
CA ARG A 118 -5.45 17.39 -7.66
C ARG A 118 -5.76 18.88 -7.68
N GLN A 119 -6.79 19.31 -6.97
CA GLN A 119 -7.17 20.72 -6.88
C GLN A 119 -6.03 21.57 -6.28
N GLU A 120 -5.42 21.14 -5.17
CA GLU A 120 -4.25 21.81 -4.60
C GLU A 120 -3.08 21.90 -5.60
N ALA A 121 -2.85 20.83 -6.38
CA ALA A 121 -1.77 20.80 -7.36
C ALA A 121 -2.05 21.73 -8.55
N ASP A 122 -3.30 21.80 -9.00
CA ASP A 122 -3.74 22.68 -10.09
C ASP A 122 -3.65 24.15 -9.66
N GLU A 123 -4.08 24.49 -8.44
CA GLU A 123 -3.92 25.82 -7.86
C GLU A 123 -2.45 26.23 -7.76
N ALA A 124 -1.59 25.35 -7.24
CA ALA A 124 -0.15 25.60 -7.16
C ALA A 124 0.49 25.79 -8.54
N ALA A 125 0.07 25.00 -9.55
CA ALA A 125 0.53 25.15 -10.91
C ALA A 125 0.11 26.50 -11.52
N GLU A 126 -1.13 26.93 -11.30
CA GLU A 126 -1.63 28.23 -11.75
C GLU A 126 -0.85 29.39 -11.12
N GLU A 127 -0.52 29.30 -9.83
CA GLU A 127 0.30 30.29 -9.13
C GLU A 127 1.71 30.39 -9.74
N VAL A 128 2.34 29.24 -10.04
CA VAL A 128 3.68 29.19 -10.65
C VAL A 128 3.65 29.81 -12.04
N VAL A 129 2.66 29.47 -12.87
CA VAL A 129 2.50 30.04 -14.21
C VAL A 129 2.28 31.55 -14.13
N THR A 130 1.37 32.01 -13.27
CA THR A 130 1.11 33.44 -13.07
C THR A 130 2.36 34.20 -12.62
N ARG A 131 3.16 33.61 -11.72
CA ARG A 131 4.44 34.19 -11.28
C ARG A 131 5.45 34.26 -12.42
N ALA A 132 5.58 33.19 -13.20
CA ALA A 132 6.48 33.13 -14.35
C ALA A 132 6.10 34.16 -15.41
N GLU A 133 4.80 34.32 -15.71
CA GLU A 133 4.32 35.35 -16.64
C GLU A 133 4.66 36.77 -16.19
N ARG A 134 4.47 37.09 -14.90
CA ARG A 134 4.85 38.40 -14.35
C ARG A 134 6.34 38.64 -14.51
N GLN A 135 7.18 37.68 -14.13
CA GLN A 135 8.63 37.77 -14.30
C GLN A 135 9.03 37.93 -15.77
N ALA A 136 8.38 37.23 -16.70
CA ALA A 136 8.64 37.36 -18.13
C ALA A 136 8.28 38.76 -18.66
N ARG A 137 7.12 39.30 -18.24
CA ARG A 137 6.70 40.67 -18.60
C ARG A 137 7.68 41.72 -18.04
N ASP A 138 8.11 41.56 -16.80
CA ASP A 138 9.06 42.48 -16.17
C ASP A 138 10.43 42.44 -16.88
N ARG A 139 10.89 41.23 -17.25
CA ARG A 139 12.12 41.07 -18.05
C ARG A 139 12.00 41.69 -19.44
N SER A 140 10.87 41.54 -20.12
CA SER A 140 10.62 42.17 -21.42
C SER A 140 10.69 43.69 -21.33
N ARG A 141 9.98 44.27 -20.35
CA ARG A 141 10.01 45.73 -20.10
C ARG A 141 11.43 46.22 -19.81
N ALA A 142 12.16 45.54 -18.93
CA ALA A 142 13.53 45.90 -18.62
C ALA A 142 14.46 45.79 -19.85
N ALA A 143 14.22 44.85 -20.76
CA ALA A 143 14.97 44.72 -22.01
C ALA A 143 14.65 45.87 -22.98
N GLU A 144 13.37 46.22 -23.14
CA GLU A 144 12.91 47.36 -23.95
C GLU A 144 13.48 48.69 -23.45
N GLU A 145 13.47 48.91 -22.13
CA GLU A 145 14.07 50.11 -21.51
C GLU A 145 15.58 50.21 -21.78
N ARG A 146 16.31 49.10 -21.67
CA ARG A 146 17.74 49.04 -22.00
C ARG A 146 17.99 49.32 -23.47
N GLN A 147 17.19 48.74 -24.36
CA GLN A 147 17.30 48.97 -25.79
C GLN A 147 17.09 50.45 -26.12
N HIS A 148 16.02 51.06 -25.60
CA HIS A 148 15.75 52.49 -25.78
C HIS A 148 16.90 53.37 -25.23
N ALA A 149 17.46 53.02 -24.07
CA ALA A 149 18.60 53.74 -23.51
C ALA A 149 19.86 53.61 -24.40
N LEU A 150 20.12 52.43 -24.96
CA LEU A 150 21.22 52.20 -25.90
C LEU A 150 21.02 52.99 -27.18
N ASP A 151 19.83 52.94 -27.79
CA ASP A 151 19.51 53.67 -29.02
C ASP A 151 19.70 55.18 -28.83
N SER A 152 19.21 55.75 -27.72
CA SER A 152 19.42 57.17 -27.40
C SER A 152 20.92 57.53 -27.21
N ASN A 153 21.71 56.62 -26.64
CA ASN A 153 23.15 56.83 -26.50
C ASN A 153 23.87 56.73 -27.86
N VAL A 154 23.45 55.83 -28.75
CA VAL A 154 23.95 55.73 -30.12
C VAL A 154 23.64 57.01 -30.89
N GLU A 155 22.39 57.50 -30.85
CA GLU A 155 22.01 58.76 -31.51
C GLU A 155 22.87 59.95 -31.05
N ARG A 156 23.10 60.09 -29.73
CA ARG A 156 23.95 61.16 -29.19
C ARG A 156 25.41 61.02 -29.61
N THR A 157 25.95 59.80 -29.64
CA THR A 157 27.34 59.58 -30.06
C THR A 157 27.50 59.84 -31.55
N GLU A 158 26.54 59.41 -32.38
CA GLU A 158 26.49 59.76 -33.80
C GLU A 158 26.42 61.27 -34.04
N GLU A 159 25.57 61.99 -33.30
CA GLU A 159 25.47 63.45 -33.41
C GLU A 159 26.81 64.13 -33.06
N ARG A 160 27.48 63.66 -31.99
CA ARG A 160 28.81 64.15 -31.61
C ARG A 160 29.85 63.85 -32.69
N LEU A 161 29.84 62.65 -33.28
CA LEU A 161 30.73 62.29 -34.38
C LEU A 161 30.48 63.14 -35.63
N ARG A 162 29.22 63.38 -36.01
CA ARG A 162 28.86 64.28 -37.13
C ARG A 162 29.38 65.70 -36.88
N LYS A 163 29.22 66.23 -35.66
CA LYS A 163 29.77 67.54 -35.26
C LYS A 163 31.30 67.57 -35.34
N LEU A 164 31.98 66.54 -34.84
CA LEU A 164 33.44 66.42 -34.90
C LEU A 164 33.95 66.36 -36.35
N VAL A 165 33.33 65.52 -37.19
CA VAL A 165 33.68 65.41 -38.61
C VAL A 165 33.46 66.74 -39.35
N THR A 166 32.36 67.44 -39.07
CA THR A 166 32.07 68.75 -39.66
C THR A 166 33.10 69.79 -39.22
N GLY A 167 33.39 69.86 -37.92
CA GLY A 167 34.41 70.77 -37.38
C GLY A 167 35.81 70.46 -37.92
N LEU A 168 36.18 69.19 -38.10
CA LEU A 168 37.44 68.79 -38.73
C LEU A 168 37.50 69.19 -40.21
N ARG A 169 36.40 69.06 -40.97
CA ARG A 169 36.33 69.53 -42.37
C ARG A 169 36.43 71.05 -42.48
N GLU A 170 35.81 71.79 -41.57
CA GLU A 170 35.94 73.24 -41.50
C GLU A 170 37.38 73.67 -41.17
N LEU A 171 38.01 73.01 -40.20
CA LEU A 171 39.43 73.23 -39.86
C LEU A 171 40.34 72.90 -41.04
N ALA A 172 40.13 71.77 -41.70
CA ALA A 172 40.86 71.38 -42.91
C ALA A 172 40.70 72.43 -44.01
N GLY A 173 39.47 72.90 -44.27
CA GLY A 173 39.24 73.97 -45.25
C GLY A 173 39.92 75.30 -44.88
N ARG A 174 39.98 75.65 -43.59
CA ARG A 174 40.75 76.84 -43.12
C ARG A 174 42.26 76.65 -43.31
N LEU A 175 42.77 75.45 -43.03
CA LEU A 175 44.17 75.11 -43.25
C LEU A 175 44.51 75.09 -44.74
N ASP A 176 43.65 74.55 -45.61
CA ASP A 176 43.85 74.60 -47.07
C ASP A 176 43.89 76.03 -47.61
N VAL A 177 43.11 76.95 -47.04
CA VAL A 177 43.21 78.38 -47.37
C VAL A 177 44.54 78.97 -46.89
N LEU A 178 44.97 78.67 -45.66
CA LEU A 178 46.24 79.18 -45.12
C LEU A 178 47.44 78.62 -45.89
N VAL A 179 47.45 77.30 -46.16
CA VAL A 179 48.50 76.60 -46.93
C VAL A 179 48.45 76.98 -48.41
N GLY A 180 47.27 77.13 -49.00
CA GLY A 180 47.10 77.64 -50.36
C GLY A 180 47.50 79.11 -50.52
N SER A 181 47.55 79.88 -49.42
CA SER A 181 48.07 81.24 -49.38
C SER A 181 49.58 81.30 -49.13
N ASP A 182 50.20 80.17 -48.77
CA ASP A 182 51.62 80.05 -48.48
C ASP A 182 52.21 78.94 -49.36
N ALA A 183 52.16 79.17 -50.68
CA ALA A 183 52.98 78.43 -51.61
C ALA A 183 54.44 78.81 -51.40
N LEU A 184 55.14 78.09 -50.52
CA LEU A 184 56.50 77.60 -50.75
C LEU A 184 57.08 76.88 -49.52
N VAL A 185 57.81 75.78 -49.83
CA VAL A 185 58.75 75.05 -48.97
C VAL A 185 58.07 74.05 -48.01
N GLY A 186 58.34 72.75 -48.03
CA GLY A 186 59.44 72.01 -48.63
C GLY A 186 59.88 70.93 -47.63
N LEU A 187 59.84 69.68 -48.11
CA LEU A 187 60.62 68.53 -47.64
C LEU A 187 60.29 67.87 -46.29
N VAL A 188 60.54 66.55 -46.29
CA VAL A 188 60.97 65.67 -45.18
C VAL A 188 59.94 64.60 -44.75
N GLU A 189 60.01 63.45 -45.44
CA GLU A 189 60.02 62.10 -44.84
C GLU A 189 61.27 61.92 -43.94
N PRO A 190 61.37 60.99 -42.96
CA PRO A 190 60.78 59.64 -42.99
C PRO A 190 60.32 59.01 -41.64
N GLU A 191 59.70 57.83 -41.79
CA GLU A 191 59.71 56.61 -40.95
C GLU A 191 59.72 56.68 -39.40
N ALA A 192 58.72 56.02 -38.80
CA ALA A 192 58.90 55.30 -37.54
C ALA A 192 57.91 54.13 -37.43
N GLU A 193 58.44 52.91 -37.55
CA GLU A 193 57.78 51.65 -37.23
C GLU A 193 57.35 51.63 -35.75
N ALA A 194 56.05 51.78 -35.48
CA ALA A 194 55.49 51.58 -34.16
C ALA A 194 55.04 50.13 -34.02
N SER A 195 55.85 49.38 -33.27
CA SER A 195 55.59 48.04 -32.73
C SER A 195 54.18 47.94 -32.12
N TYR A 196 53.35 47.08 -32.70
CA TYR A 196 52.06 46.69 -32.14
C TYR A 196 52.28 45.70 -30.98
N PRO A 197 51.82 45.97 -29.75
CA PRO A 197 51.86 44.98 -28.68
C PRO A 197 50.80 43.90 -28.93
N THR A 198 51.25 42.69 -29.28
CA THR A 198 50.50 41.42 -29.30
C THR A 198 50.10 40.98 -27.88
N GLY A 199 49.28 41.76 -27.18
CA GLY A 199 48.91 41.49 -25.77
C GLY A 199 47.41 41.38 -25.47
N LEU A 200 46.53 41.73 -26.40
CA LEU A 200 45.07 41.75 -26.13
C LEU A 200 44.40 40.37 -26.22
N ASP A 201 44.95 39.47 -27.04
CA ASP A 201 44.38 38.13 -27.27
C ASP A 201 44.68 37.15 -26.11
N GLU A 202 45.69 37.45 -25.29
CA GLU A 202 46.05 36.64 -24.10
C GLU A 202 45.24 37.04 -22.85
N ALA A 203 44.83 38.31 -22.75
CA ALA A 203 43.99 38.78 -21.63
C ALA A 203 42.56 38.22 -21.70
N LEU A 204 42.01 38.03 -22.91
CA LEU A 204 40.66 37.48 -23.11
C LEU A 204 40.56 35.98 -22.83
N LYS A 205 41.64 35.20 -23.06
CA LYS A 205 41.66 33.75 -22.76
C LYS A 205 41.71 33.45 -21.26
N ARG A 206 42.24 34.35 -20.43
CA ARG A 206 42.37 34.14 -18.98
C ARG A 206 41.05 34.33 -18.22
N GLN A 207 40.10 35.09 -18.78
CA GLN A 207 38.85 35.42 -18.11
C GLN A 207 37.71 34.41 -18.39
N VAL A 208 37.83 33.60 -19.44
CA VAL A 208 36.85 32.55 -19.80
C VAL A 208 37.13 31.21 -19.07
N ALA A 209 38.31 31.04 -18.48
CA ALA A 209 38.76 29.78 -17.87
C ALA A 209 38.58 29.68 -16.35
N GLN A 210 37.80 30.57 -15.71
CA GLN A 210 37.38 30.33 -14.33
C GLN A 210 36.05 29.57 -14.35
N PRO A 211 36.04 28.25 -14.07
CA PRO A 211 34.79 27.57 -13.77
C PRO A 211 34.19 28.25 -12.52
N VAL A 212 33.01 28.81 -12.67
CA VAL A 212 32.20 29.20 -11.53
C VAL A 212 31.88 27.90 -10.79
N GLU A 213 32.56 27.68 -9.67
CA GLU A 213 32.16 26.65 -8.71
C GLU A 213 30.77 27.05 -8.22
N VAL A 214 29.75 26.42 -8.81
CA VAL A 214 28.39 26.45 -8.30
C VAL A 214 28.46 25.67 -6.98
N GLU A 215 28.62 26.39 -5.88
CA GLU A 215 28.38 25.88 -4.53
C GLU A 215 26.95 25.32 -4.52
N THR A 216 26.85 24.01 -4.70
CA THR A 216 25.65 23.25 -4.40
C THR A 216 25.55 23.25 -2.88
N GLY A 217 24.70 24.11 -2.36
CA GLY A 217 24.36 24.14 -0.94
C GLY A 217 23.90 22.73 -0.49
N PRO A 218 24.15 22.35 0.78
CA PRO A 218 23.97 20.99 1.28
C PRO A 218 22.52 20.49 1.37
N ASN A 219 21.56 21.25 0.85
CA ASN A 219 20.15 20.89 0.83
C ASN A 219 19.71 20.69 -0.62
N GLY A 220 19.89 19.47 -1.13
CA GLY A 220 19.40 19.04 -2.44
C GLY A 220 17.88 19.07 -2.53
N GLN A 221 17.30 20.27 -2.61
CA GLN A 221 15.92 20.50 -3.00
C GLN A 221 15.94 21.43 -4.21
N GLU A 222 15.86 20.80 -5.39
CA GLU A 222 15.45 21.46 -6.62
C GLU A 222 14.00 21.91 -6.46
N ALA A 223 13.73 23.16 -6.85
CA ALA A 223 12.40 23.74 -6.99
C ALA A 223 12.01 23.78 -8.46
#